data_AF-R9IVI3-F1
#
_entry.id   AF-R9IVI3-F1
#
_cell.length_a   1.000
_cell.length_b   1.000
_cell.length_c   1.000
_cell.angle_alpha   90.00
_cell.angle_beta   90.00
_cell.angle_gamma   90.00
#
_symmetry.space_group_name_H-M   'P 1'
#
loop_
_entity.id
_entity.type
_entity.pdbx_description
1 polymer ?
#
loop_
_entity_poly.entity_id
_entity_poly.type
_entity_poly.pdbx_seq_one_letter_code
_entity_poly.pdbx_strand_id
1 'polypeptide(L)'
;MAEEDEVSRIMAVAEKYSDYWNEWHSDIAIGRKGPNFFYVYNDQYRYFEVFEEFSTAEELEKLIIGTMAENMETFNAVALENTQKMFENLDINENVGSYDPDFHIYKLLRQMEIMTGQLEHWSELVAGTYRSFANVCKDMKFGGKKPGGDTHE
;
A
#
# COMPACT_ATOMS: atom_id res chain seq x y z
N MET A 1 -18.14 -13.98 -28.92
CA MET A 1 -18.95 -12.77 -28.63
C MET A 1 -18.91 -12.38 -27.16
N ALA A 2 -19.36 -13.20 -26.19
CA ALA A 2 -19.27 -12.82 -24.77
C ALA A 2 -17.83 -12.80 -24.21
N GLU A 3 -16.98 -13.76 -24.58
CA GLU A 3 -15.57 -13.81 -24.14
C GLU A 3 -14.71 -12.66 -24.69
N GLU A 4 -14.87 -12.31 -25.97
CA GLU A 4 -14.11 -11.21 -26.60
C GLU A 4 -14.47 -9.83 -26.01
N ASP A 5 -15.73 -9.67 -25.58
CA ASP A 5 -16.20 -8.47 -24.89
C ASP A 5 -15.58 -8.36 -23.50
N GLU A 6 -15.51 -9.47 -22.75
CA GLU A 6 -14.93 -9.48 -21.41
C GLU A 6 -13.41 -9.23 -21.42
N VAL A 7 -12.67 -9.82 -22.36
CA VAL A 7 -11.23 -9.54 -22.51
C VAL A 7 -11.00 -8.06 -22.81
N SER A 8 -11.84 -7.44 -23.64
CA SER A 8 -11.75 -6.00 -23.94
C SER A 8 -11.99 -5.15 -22.69
N ARG A 9 -12.94 -5.54 -21.83
CA ARG A 9 -13.20 -4.89 -20.54
C ARG A 9 -12.05 -5.06 -19.56
N ILE A 10 -11.44 -6.25 -19.50
CA ILE A 10 -10.25 -6.53 -18.69
C ILE A 10 -9.09 -5.63 -19.11
N MET A 11 -8.82 -5.51 -20.42
CA MET A 11 -7.77 -4.63 -20.92
C MET A 11 -8.07 -3.15 -20.64
N ALA A 12 -9.34 -2.74 -20.66
CA ALA A 12 -9.73 -1.38 -20.27
C ALA A 12 -9.48 -1.11 -18.77
N VAL A 13 -9.69 -2.10 -17.90
CA VAL A 13 -9.29 -2.01 -16.49
C VAL A 13 -7.77 -1.93 -16.39
N ALA A 14 -7.01 -2.78 -17.08
CA ALA A 14 -5.55 -2.70 -17.06
C ALA A 14 -5.04 -1.30 -17.46
N GLU A 15 -5.58 -0.70 -18.51
CA GLU A 15 -5.22 0.66 -18.94
C GLU A 15 -5.57 1.73 -17.89
N LYS A 16 -6.76 1.62 -17.28
CA LYS A 16 -7.20 2.53 -16.19
C LYS A 16 -6.24 2.53 -15.00
N TYR A 17 -5.60 1.39 -14.73
CA TYR A 17 -4.65 1.20 -13.64
C TYR A 17 -3.18 1.23 -14.11
N SER A 18 -2.88 1.80 -15.27
CA SER A 18 -1.54 1.89 -15.89
C SER A 18 -0.40 2.26 -14.92
N ASP A 19 -0.61 3.26 -14.07
CA ASP A 19 0.39 3.71 -13.09
C ASP A 19 0.72 2.63 -12.04
N TYR A 20 -0.25 1.83 -11.62
CA TYR A 20 -0.07 0.77 -10.63
C TYR A 20 0.88 -0.32 -11.13
N TRP A 21 0.70 -0.78 -12.38
CA TRP A 21 1.53 -1.83 -12.97
C TRP A 21 3.00 -1.42 -13.14
N ASN A 22 3.24 -0.12 -13.34
CA ASN A 22 4.59 0.42 -13.49
C ASN A 22 5.32 0.53 -12.13
N GLU A 23 4.58 0.75 -11.05
CA GLU A 23 5.14 0.99 -9.71
C GLU A 23 5.22 -0.29 -8.88
N TRP A 24 4.27 -1.19 -9.05
CA TRP A 24 4.19 -2.47 -8.38
C TRP A 24 4.42 -3.52 -9.44
N HIS A 25 5.48 -4.32 -9.32
CA HIS A 25 5.88 -5.39 -10.24
C HIS A 25 4.75 -6.42 -10.44
N SER A 26 3.71 -6.03 -11.16
CA SER A 26 2.40 -6.65 -11.18
C SER A 26 1.89 -6.66 -12.60
N ASP A 27 1.13 -7.69 -12.94
CA ASP A 27 0.68 -7.91 -14.30
C ASP A 27 -0.50 -8.92 -14.32
N ILE A 28 -1.10 -9.11 -15.49
CA ILE A 28 -2.18 -10.04 -15.73
C ILE A 28 -1.82 -11.06 -16.81
N ALA A 29 -2.18 -12.32 -16.59
CA ALA A 29 -2.10 -13.37 -17.60
C ALA A 29 -3.50 -13.75 -18.06
N ILE A 30 -3.78 -13.58 -19.36
CA ILE A 30 -5.07 -13.96 -19.96
C ILE A 30 -5.02 -15.43 -20.40
N GLY A 31 -5.90 -16.24 -19.82
CA GLY A 31 -5.99 -17.66 -20.14
C GLY A 31 -6.59 -17.90 -21.52
N ARG A 32 -5.97 -18.75 -22.34
CA ARG A 32 -6.53 -19.12 -23.67
C ARG A 32 -7.71 -20.11 -23.59
N LYS A 33 -7.79 -20.89 -22.52
CA LYS A 33 -8.79 -21.96 -22.28
C LYS A 33 -9.09 -22.18 -20.80
N GLY A 34 -8.59 -21.30 -19.95
CA GLY A 34 -8.57 -21.45 -18.51
C GLY A 34 -8.63 -20.07 -17.86
N PRO A 35 -8.46 -20.00 -16.54
CA PRO A 35 -8.61 -18.75 -15.81
C PRO A 35 -7.61 -17.68 -16.22
N ASN A 36 -8.00 -16.43 -15.97
CA ASN A 36 -7.06 -15.31 -15.97
C ASN A 36 -6.41 -15.20 -14.59
N PHE A 37 -5.20 -14.66 -14.56
CA PHE A 37 -4.46 -14.50 -13.31
C PHE A 37 -3.99 -13.07 -13.15
N PHE A 38 -4.18 -12.54 -11.95
CA PHE A 38 -3.56 -11.31 -11.48
C PHE A 38 -2.43 -11.68 -10.54
N TYR A 39 -1.26 -11.06 -10.71
CA TYR A 39 -0.11 -11.38 -9.89
C TYR A 39 0.75 -10.17 -9.57
N VAL A 40 1.38 -10.21 -8.40
CA VAL A 40 2.42 -9.28 -7.95
C VAL A 40 3.66 -10.09 -7.63
N TYR A 41 4.75 -9.82 -8.33
CA TYR A 41 6.02 -10.52 -8.18
C TYR A 41 7.00 -9.68 -7.37
N ASN A 42 7.58 -10.29 -6.34
CA ASN A 42 8.64 -9.66 -5.57
C ASN A 42 10.02 -10.11 -6.10
N ASP A 43 10.71 -9.21 -6.80
CA ASP A 43 12.05 -9.48 -7.37
C ASP A 43 13.11 -9.78 -6.29
N GLN A 44 13.00 -9.14 -5.12
CA GLN A 44 13.98 -9.30 -4.03
C GLN A 44 13.94 -10.71 -3.45
N TYR A 45 12.75 -11.26 -3.22
CA TYR A 45 12.57 -12.57 -2.59
C TYR A 45 12.20 -13.69 -3.56
N ARG A 46 11.99 -13.37 -4.84
CA ARG A 46 11.70 -14.30 -5.93
C ARG A 46 10.44 -15.15 -5.72
N TYR A 47 9.37 -14.57 -5.20
CA TYR A 47 8.07 -15.22 -5.07
C TYR A 47 6.92 -14.28 -5.45
N PHE A 48 5.75 -14.85 -5.70
CA PHE A 48 4.52 -14.08 -5.94
C PHE A 48 3.90 -13.68 -4.60
N GLU A 49 3.89 -12.38 -4.31
CA GLU A 49 3.18 -11.84 -3.15
C GLU A 49 1.67 -12.00 -3.30
N VAL A 50 1.19 -11.85 -4.53
CA VAL A 50 -0.20 -12.10 -4.91
C VAL A 50 -0.21 -12.97 -6.15
N PHE A 51 -1.08 -13.99 -6.17
CA PHE A 51 -1.32 -14.82 -7.34
C PHE A 51 -2.76 -15.33 -7.29
N GLU A 52 -3.67 -14.56 -7.89
CA GLU A 52 -5.11 -14.78 -7.77
C GLU A 52 -5.75 -15.03 -9.12
N GLU A 53 -6.67 -15.99 -9.16
CA GLU A 53 -7.50 -16.28 -10.31
C GLU A 53 -8.66 -15.27 -10.40
N PHE A 54 -8.96 -14.81 -11.61
CA PHE A 54 -10.14 -13.99 -11.88
C PHE A 54 -10.79 -14.36 -13.21
N SER A 55 -12.10 -14.12 -13.30
CA SER A 55 -12.91 -14.39 -14.49
C SER A 55 -13.44 -13.13 -15.16
N THR A 56 -13.63 -12.04 -14.40
CA THR A 56 -14.26 -10.81 -14.91
C THR A 56 -13.42 -9.57 -14.67
N ALA A 57 -13.68 -8.52 -15.46
CA ALA A 57 -13.06 -7.21 -15.30
C ALA A 57 -13.38 -6.58 -13.92
N GLU A 58 -14.57 -6.84 -13.38
CA GLU A 58 -14.97 -6.35 -12.04
C GLU A 58 -14.19 -7.06 -10.93
N GLU A 59 -13.95 -8.37 -11.08
CA GLU A 59 -13.10 -9.13 -10.15
C GLU A 59 -11.65 -8.64 -10.20
N LEU A 60 -11.11 -8.42 -11.40
CA LEU A 60 -9.77 -7.82 -11.55
C LEU A 60 -9.69 -6.45 -10.86
N GLU A 61 -10.67 -5.58 -11.07
CA GLU A 61 -10.69 -4.25 -10.45
C GLU A 61 -10.72 -4.34 -8.91
N LYS A 62 -11.47 -5.30 -8.35
CA LYS A 62 -11.49 -5.56 -6.91
C LYS A 62 -10.14 -6.09 -6.40
N LEU A 63 -9.49 -6.99 -7.14
CA LEU A 63 -8.17 -7.51 -6.77
C LEU A 63 -7.13 -6.39 -6.72
N ILE A 64 -7.08 -5.53 -7.74
CA ILE A 64 -6.15 -4.40 -7.77
C ILE A 64 -6.37 -3.46 -6.58
N ILE A 65 -7.62 -3.05 -6.32
CA ILE A 65 -7.94 -2.16 -5.20
C ILE A 65 -7.64 -2.84 -3.85
N GLY A 66 -7.99 -4.12 -3.72
CA GLY A 66 -7.74 -4.91 -2.50
C GLY A 66 -6.25 -5.00 -2.19
N THR A 67 -5.43 -5.35 -3.17
CA THR A 67 -3.96 -5.41 -3.00
C THR A 67 -3.36 -4.04 -2.67
N MET A 68 -3.83 -2.96 -3.30
CA MET A 68 -3.39 -1.60 -2.91
C MET A 68 -3.75 -1.27 -1.45
N ALA A 69 -4.94 -1.66 -0.98
CA ALA A 69 -5.36 -1.45 0.40
C ALA A 69 -4.51 -2.28 1.38
N GLU A 70 -4.30 -3.56 1.10
CA GLU A 70 -3.45 -4.46 1.91
C GLU A 70 -2.00 -3.96 1.99
N ASN A 71 -1.45 -3.46 0.89
CA ASN A 71 -0.11 -2.86 0.87
C ASN A 71 -0.03 -1.62 1.78
N MET A 72 -1.09 -0.79 1.82
CA MET A 72 -1.16 0.37 2.71
C MET A 72 -1.37 -0.02 4.18
N GLU A 73 -2.16 -1.05 4.46
CA GLU A 73 -2.34 -1.58 5.80
C GLU A 73 -1.04 -2.15 6.34
N THR A 74 -0.32 -2.92 5.51
CA THR A 74 0.99 -3.47 5.82
C THR A 74 2.01 -2.36 6.03
N PHE A 75 2.03 -1.35 5.17
CA PHE A 75 2.85 -0.15 5.36
C PHE A 75 2.58 0.50 6.71
N ASN A 76 1.32 0.77 7.05
CA ASN A 76 0.97 1.43 8.31
C ASN A 76 1.44 0.61 9.53
N ALA A 77 1.25 -0.71 9.49
CA ALA A 77 1.66 -1.60 10.57
C ALA A 77 3.19 -1.65 10.70
N VAL A 78 3.90 -1.90 9.60
CA VAL A 78 5.36 -2.08 9.58
C VAL A 78 6.08 -0.77 9.87
N ALA A 79 5.62 0.36 9.33
CA ALA A 79 6.22 1.67 9.58
C ALA A 79 6.10 2.06 11.06
N LEU A 80 4.94 1.82 11.68
CA LEU A 80 4.73 2.11 13.09
C LEU A 80 5.56 1.18 13.98
N GLU A 81 5.49 -0.13 13.75
CA GLU A 81 6.15 -1.12 14.60
C GLU A 81 7.69 -1.03 14.50
N ASN A 82 8.24 -0.88 13.29
CA ASN A 82 9.69 -0.74 13.12
C ASN A 82 10.21 0.55 13.73
N THR A 83 9.51 1.67 13.55
CA THR A 83 9.89 2.95 14.16
C THR A 83 9.88 2.84 15.69
N GLN A 84 8.85 2.21 16.25
CA GLN A 84 8.74 1.99 17.69
C GLN A 84 9.89 1.11 18.22
N LYS A 85 10.17 -0.04 17.59
CA LYS A 85 11.30 -0.91 17.96
C LYS A 85 12.64 -0.20 17.89
N MET A 86 12.84 0.63 16.87
CA MET A 86 14.05 1.44 16.71
C MET A 86 14.20 2.47 17.83
N PHE A 87 13.11 3.07 18.29
CA PHE A 87 13.12 3.98 19.45
C PHE A 87 13.35 3.24 20.77
N GLU A 88 12.72 2.08 20.98
CA GLU A 88 12.94 1.24 22.17
C GLU A 88 14.42 0.85 22.30
N ASN A 89 15.11 0.56 21.19
CA ASN A 89 16.55 0.27 21.19
C ASN A 89 17.42 1.47 21.61
N LEU A 90 16.95 2.70 21.40
CA LEU A 90 17.63 3.91 21.88
C LEU A 90 17.41 4.12 23.40
N ASP A 91 16.30 3.62 23.94
CA ASP A 91 15.93 3.75 25.36
C ASP A 91 16.71 2.78 26.29
N ILE A 92 17.30 1.70 25.77
CA ILE A 92 18.00 0.66 26.56
C ILE A 92 19.18 1.23 27.40
N ASN A 93 19.69 2.41 27.06
CA ASN A 93 20.84 3.02 27.74
C ASN A 93 20.49 4.18 28.69
N GLU A 94 19.21 4.41 29.01
CA GLU A 94 18.81 5.50 29.89
C GLU A 94 19.11 5.15 31.36
N ASN A 95 20.12 5.81 31.94
CA ASN A 95 20.49 5.63 33.34
C ASN A 95 19.45 6.36 34.21
N VAL A 96 18.49 5.61 34.76
CA VAL A 96 17.41 6.12 35.61
C VAL A 96 18.01 6.68 36.92
N GLY A 97 18.42 7.96 36.90
CA GLY A 97 19.01 8.60 38.08
C GLY A 97 19.62 9.99 37.88
N SER A 98 19.96 10.41 36.66
CA SER A 98 20.48 11.76 36.40
C SER A 98 20.05 12.27 35.03
N TYR A 99 19.39 13.43 34.99
CA TYR A 99 19.09 14.14 33.75
C TYR A 99 20.40 14.63 33.11
N ASP A 100 20.72 14.13 31.91
CA ASP A 100 21.87 14.55 31.11
C ASP A 100 21.37 15.17 29.80
N PRO A 101 21.46 16.51 29.65
CA PRO A 101 21.03 17.21 28.44
C PRO A 101 21.71 16.71 27.16
N ASP A 102 23.00 16.36 27.21
CA ASP A 102 23.76 15.94 26.03
C ASP A 102 23.30 14.56 25.56
N PHE A 103 22.98 13.66 26.49
CA PHE A 103 22.34 12.38 26.20
C PHE A 103 20.98 12.57 25.50
N HIS A 104 20.13 13.49 26.00
CA HIS A 104 18.83 13.77 25.40
C HIS A 104 18.93 14.39 24.00
N ILE A 105 19.89 15.30 23.77
CA ILE A 105 20.14 15.88 22.44
C ILE A 105 20.62 14.81 21.46
N TYR A 106 21.56 13.95 21.87
CA TYR A 106 22.05 12.86 21.03
C TYR A 106 20.95 11.84 20.70
N LYS A 107 20.13 11.46 21.69
CA LYS A 107 18.97 10.58 21.50
C LYS A 107 17.98 11.16 20.49
N LEU A 108 17.64 12.45 20.63
CA LEU A 108 16.75 13.13 19.69
C LEU A 108 17.34 13.16 18.27
N LEU A 109 18.63 13.44 18.12
CA LEU A 109 19.30 13.42 16.82
C LEU A 109 19.18 12.04 16.14
N ARG A 110 19.37 10.95 16.91
CA ARG A 110 19.19 9.57 16.40
C ARG A 110 17.75 9.25 16.04
N GLN A 111 16.78 9.69 16.85
CA GLN A 111 15.36 9.53 16.52
C GLN A 111 15.00 10.28 15.23
N MET A 112 15.51 11.50 15.06
CA MET A 112 15.33 12.28 13.82
C MET A 112 15.95 11.57 12.62
N GLU A 113 17.17 11.05 12.73
CA GLU A 113 17.84 10.27 11.68
C GLU A 113 17.02 9.04 11.25
N ILE A 114 16.49 8.30 12.22
CA ILE A 114 15.64 7.12 11.98
C ILE A 114 14.34 7.52 11.25
N MET A 115 13.66 8.57 11.74
CA MET A 115 12.45 9.08 11.10
C MET A 115 12.73 9.55 9.67
N THR A 116 13.82 10.28 9.44
CA THR A 116 14.17 10.74 8.09
C THR A 116 14.43 9.57 7.15
N GLY A 117 15.15 8.54 7.59
CA GLY A 117 15.40 7.35 6.76
C GLY A 117 14.14 6.55 6.45
N GLN A 118 13.22 6.41 7.42
CA GLN A 118 11.92 5.77 7.17
C GLN A 118 11.08 6.60 6.20
N LEU A 119 10.99 7.92 6.39
CA LEU A 119 10.23 8.80 5.50
C LEU A 119 10.78 8.76 4.06
N GLU A 120 12.10 8.78 3.88
CA GLU A 120 12.71 8.64 2.56
C GLU A 120 12.39 7.30 1.92
N HIS A 121 12.60 6.19 2.66
CA HIS A 121 12.35 4.83 2.17
C HIS A 121 10.91 4.63 1.71
N TRP A 122 9.95 5.17 2.45
CA TRP A 122 8.53 4.97 2.18
C TRP A 122 7.89 6.04 1.29
N SER A 123 8.58 7.16 1.05
CA SER A 123 8.02 8.30 0.30
C SER A 123 7.57 7.91 -1.11
N GLU A 124 8.40 7.15 -1.84
CA GLU A 124 8.10 6.74 -3.22
C GLU A 124 6.92 5.79 -3.28
N LEU A 125 6.89 4.81 -2.37
CA LEU A 125 5.83 3.81 -2.27
C LEU A 125 4.48 4.45 -1.90
N VAL A 126 4.46 5.32 -0.88
CA VAL A 126 3.24 6.04 -0.47
C VAL A 126 2.76 6.98 -1.57
N ALA A 127 3.66 7.71 -2.24
CA ALA A 127 3.30 8.60 -3.33
C ALA A 127 2.72 7.85 -4.54
N GLY A 128 3.30 6.70 -4.87
CA GLY A 128 2.81 5.83 -5.93
C GLY A 128 1.42 5.27 -5.65
N THR A 129 1.23 4.70 -4.47
CA THR A 129 -0.08 4.22 -4.03
C THR A 129 -1.12 5.34 -4.00
N TYR A 130 -0.75 6.54 -3.53
CA TYR A 130 -1.65 7.70 -3.57
C TYR A 130 -2.06 8.09 -5.00
N ARG A 131 -1.12 8.16 -5.96
CA ARG A 131 -1.44 8.48 -7.36
C ARG A 131 -2.42 7.47 -7.95
N SER A 132 -2.16 6.19 -7.69
CA SER A 132 -3.03 5.09 -8.10
C SER A 132 -4.43 5.22 -7.50
N PHE A 133 -4.56 5.42 -6.18
CA PHE A 133 -5.85 5.67 -5.53
C PHE A 133 -6.55 6.94 -6.03
N ALA A 134 -5.82 8.04 -6.20
CA ALA A 134 -6.36 9.30 -6.66
C ALA A 134 -6.94 9.18 -8.09
N ASN A 135 -6.27 8.43 -8.98
CA ASN A 135 -6.79 8.14 -10.31
C ASN A 135 -8.08 7.32 -10.26
N VAL A 136 -8.19 6.36 -9.34
CA VAL A 136 -9.40 5.54 -9.14
C VAL A 136 -10.55 6.36 -8.55
N CYS A 137 -10.27 7.20 -7.56
CA CYS A 137 -11.28 7.99 -6.87
C CYS A 137 -11.78 9.20 -7.68
N LYS A 138 -11.16 9.56 -8.82
CA LYS A 138 -11.62 10.67 -9.69
C LYS A 138 -13.07 10.49 -10.16
N ASP A 139 -13.49 9.25 -10.38
CA ASP A 139 -14.86 8.92 -10.83
C ASP A 139 -15.76 8.39 -9.68
N MET A 140 -15.20 8.21 -8.49
CA MET A 140 -15.97 7.84 -7.31
C MET A 140 -16.70 9.05 -6.76
N LYS A 141 -18.01 9.14 -7.02
CA LYS A 141 -18.90 9.95 -6.19
C LYS A 141 -18.92 9.30 -4.81
N PHE A 142 -18.16 9.84 -3.86
CA PHE A 142 -18.33 9.50 -2.46
C PHE A 142 -19.77 9.84 -2.05
N GLY A 143 -20.64 8.84 -2.12
CA GLY A 143 -22.02 8.90 -1.67
C GLY A 143 -22.02 8.99 -0.15
N GLY A 144 -21.67 10.16 0.37
CA GLY A 144 -21.67 10.43 1.80
C GLY A 144 -23.10 10.44 2.33
N LYS A 145 -23.64 9.27 2.67
CA LYS A 145 -24.39 9.21 3.91
C LYS A 145 -23.35 9.35 5.01
N LYS A 146 -23.29 10.53 5.62
CA LYS A 146 -22.66 10.69 6.94
C LYS A 146 -23.14 9.52 7.80
N PRO A 147 -22.25 8.78 8.49
CA PRO A 147 -22.69 7.90 9.55
C PRO A 147 -23.51 8.77 10.51
N GLY A 148 -24.79 8.44 10.67
CA GLY A 148 -25.66 9.16 11.58
C GLY A 148 -25.16 9.01 13.01
N GLY A 149 -25.10 10.12 13.71
CA GLY A 149 -24.82 10.24 15.15
C GLY A 149 -24.42 11.68 15.43
N ASP A 150 -25.09 12.47 16.26
CA ASP A 150 -26.27 12.25 17.08
C ASP A 150 -27.02 13.58 17.18
N THR A 151 -28.34 13.47 17.36
CA THR A 151 -29.17 14.51 17.94
C THR A 151 -28.60 14.93 19.29
N HIS A 152 -28.34 16.22 19.47
CA HIS A 152 -28.55 16.85 20.76
C HIS A 152 -29.17 18.23 20.54
N GLU A 153 -30.41 18.34 21.04
CA GLU A 153 -31.05 19.59 21.44
C GLU A 153 -30.19 20.34 22.48
#